data_AF-A0A367PEK9-F1
#
_entry.id   AF-A0A367PEK9-F1
#
_cell.length_a   1.000
_cell.length_b   1.000
_cell.length_c   1.000
_cell.angle_alpha   90.00
_cell.angle_beta   90.00
_cell.angle_gamma   90.00
#
_symmetry.space_group_name_H-M   'P 1'
#
loop_
_entity.id
_entity.type
_entity.pdbx_description
1 polymer ?
#
loop_
_entity_poly.entity_id
_entity_poly.type
_entity_poly.pdbx_seq_one_letter_code
_entity_poly.pdbx_strand_id
1 'polypeptide(L)'
;MTHDPAFQRKDLTGENLALRDEATRWMMELPAHVRPVELGRRFPRIINTIAAKWFDVIGCRHYLNSLQFDDRGGRYGFSFDILQEIDVLRQHFDAVYPPDPDIWQNAFDAEKR
;
A
#
# COMPACT_ATOMS: atom_id res chain seq x y z
N MET A 1 -27.42 -17.18 19.10
CA MET A 1 -26.14 -16.56 19.52
C MET A 1 -25.33 -16.28 18.26
N THR A 2 -25.55 -15.12 17.66
CA THR A 2 -24.85 -14.65 16.46
C THR A 2 -23.44 -14.23 16.84
N HIS A 3 -22.43 -14.90 16.27
CA HIS A 3 -21.03 -14.46 16.37
C HIS A 3 -20.88 -13.19 15.54
N ASP A 4 -20.69 -12.06 16.20
CA ASP A 4 -20.38 -10.76 15.59
C ASP A 4 -18.86 -10.73 15.26
N PRO A 5 -18.46 -10.69 13.98
CA PRO A 5 -17.04 -10.71 13.59
C PRO A 5 -16.30 -9.40 13.89
N ALA A 6 -16.93 -8.42 14.55
CA ALA A 6 -16.30 -7.16 14.95
C ALA A 6 -15.15 -7.29 15.99
N PHE A 7 -14.94 -8.49 16.56
CA PHE A 7 -13.99 -8.71 17.66
C PHE A 7 -12.55 -9.04 17.26
N GLN A 8 -12.20 -9.08 15.97
CA GLN A 8 -10.80 -9.15 15.52
C GLN A 8 -10.28 -7.79 15.02
N ARG A 9 -10.65 -6.70 15.70
CA ARG A 9 -9.84 -5.48 15.67
C ARG A 9 -8.50 -5.79 16.35
N LYS A 10 -7.57 -6.33 15.55
CA LYS A 10 -6.17 -6.59 15.87
C LYS A 10 -5.60 -5.33 16.53
N ASP A 11 -5.57 -5.39 17.85
CA ASP A 11 -5.03 -4.45 18.84
C ASP A 11 -4.97 -2.97 18.46
N LEU A 12 -5.80 -2.14 19.07
CA LEU A 12 -5.61 -0.69 19.13
C LEU A 12 -4.51 -0.32 20.15
N THR A 13 -3.39 -1.04 20.17
CA THR A 13 -2.22 -0.70 20.99
C THR A 13 -1.42 0.43 20.34
N GLY A 14 -0.67 1.19 21.13
CA GLY A 14 0.13 2.33 20.67
C GLY A 14 1.12 2.01 19.54
N GLU A 15 1.51 0.73 19.38
CA GLU A 15 2.32 0.24 18.25
C GLU A 15 1.61 0.34 16.89
N ASN A 16 0.27 0.34 16.86
CA ASN A 16 -0.52 0.60 15.67
C ASN A 16 -0.72 2.10 15.41
N LEU A 17 -0.22 3.00 16.25
CA LEU A 17 -0.29 4.45 16.03
C LEU A 17 1.09 5.07 15.75
N ALA A 18 2.18 4.35 16.01
CA ALA A 18 3.53 4.84 15.79
C ALA A 18 4.10 4.40 14.44
N LEU A 19 4.88 5.29 13.82
CA LEU A 19 5.75 4.96 12.72
C LEU A 19 6.96 4.18 13.27
N ARG A 20 7.25 3.01 12.71
CA ARG A 20 8.35 2.15 13.17
C ARG A 20 9.69 2.64 12.67
N ASP A 21 10.77 2.29 13.36
CA ASP A 21 12.12 2.68 12.97
C ASP A 21 12.50 2.12 11.59
N GLU A 22 12.12 0.87 11.28
CA GLU A 22 12.37 0.27 9.98
C GLU A 22 11.66 1.05 8.87
N ALA A 23 10.41 1.45 9.13
CA ALA A 23 9.62 2.23 8.18
C ALA A 23 10.17 3.66 8.02
N THR A 24 10.71 4.23 9.09
CA THR A 24 11.40 5.52 9.06
C THR A 24 12.68 5.45 8.22
N ARG A 25 13.51 4.42 8.42
CA ARG A 25 14.71 4.18 7.61
C ARG A 25 14.36 3.96 6.14
N TRP A 26 13.36 3.13 5.86
CA TRP A 26 12.85 2.92 4.51
C TRP A 26 12.42 4.24 3.84
N MET A 27 11.67 5.12 4.54
CA MET A 27 11.31 6.42 3.97
C MET A 27 12.53 7.30 3.68
N MET A 28 13.59 7.21 4.48
CA MET A 28 14.82 7.98 4.23
C MET A 28 15.59 7.48 3.00
N GLU A 29 15.47 6.20 2.65
CA GLU A 29 16.09 5.61 1.45
C GLU A 29 15.38 6.03 0.15
N LEU A 30 14.09 6.41 0.23
CA LEU A 30 13.36 6.92 -0.93
C LEU A 30 13.89 8.29 -1.39
N PRO A 31 13.84 8.58 -2.71
CA PRO A 31 14.07 9.92 -3.23
C PRO A 31 13.14 10.93 -2.56
N ALA A 32 13.65 12.13 -2.24
CA ALA A 32 12.92 13.12 -1.45
C ALA A 32 11.51 13.45 -1.98
N HIS A 33 11.33 13.49 -3.31
CA HIS A 33 10.05 13.79 -3.95
C HIS A 33 9.05 12.61 -3.92
N VAL A 34 9.49 11.41 -3.56
CA VAL A 34 8.67 10.19 -3.47
C VAL A 34 8.23 9.91 -2.02
N ARG A 35 8.87 10.55 -1.04
CA ARG A 35 8.63 10.28 0.38
C ARG A 35 7.18 10.60 0.76
N PRO A 36 6.41 9.65 1.30
CA PRO A 36 5.01 9.85 1.65
C PRO A 36 4.87 10.49 3.05
N VAL A 37 5.13 11.80 3.13
CA VAL A 37 5.27 12.54 4.41
C VAL A 37 3.94 12.70 5.12
N GLU A 38 2.90 13.20 4.46
CA GLU A 38 1.59 13.42 5.07
C GLU A 38 0.86 12.09 5.34
N LEU A 39 1.04 11.10 4.48
CA LEU A 39 0.58 9.73 4.69
C LEU A 39 1.26 9.10 5.90
N GLY A 40 2.58 9.28 6.06
CA GLY A 40 3.30 8.83 7.26
C GLY A 40 2.86 9.54 8.53
N ARG A 41 2.57 10.84 8.45
CA ARG A 41 2.10 11.63 9.59
C ARG A 41 0.69 11.25 10.04
N ARG A 42 -0.23 11.03 9.09
CA ARG A 42 -1.66 10.78 9.38
C ARG A 42 -2.01 9.31 9.51
N PHE A 43 -1.29 8.43 8.80
CA PHE A 43 -1.56 7.00 8.73
C PHE A 43 -0.28 6.14 8.86
N PRO A 44 0.43 6.20 10.01
CA PRO A 44 1.68 5.45 10.22
C PRO A 44 1.59 3.95 9.92
N ARG A 45 0.43 3.32 10.18
CA ARG A 45 0.19 1.90 9.87
C ARG A 45 0.32 1.57 8.40
N ILE A 46 -0.12 2.47 7.52
CA ILE A 46 -0.04 2.28 6.08
C ILE A 46 1.43 2.25 5.69
N ILE A 47 2.22 3.22 6.16
CA ILE A 47 3.66 3.28 5.91
C ILE A 47 4.38 2.04 6.46
N ASN A 48 4.08 1.64 7.70
CA ASN A 48 4.65 0.42 8.28
C ASN A 48 4.34 -0.82 7.42
N THR A 49 3.12 -0.90 6.87
CA THR A 49 2.71 -2.01 6.02
C THR A 49 3.39 -1.98 4.66
N ILE A 50 3.54 -0.80 4.05
CA ILE A 50 4.26 -0.63 2.79
C ILE A 50 5.72 -1.05 2.96
N ALA A 51 6.40 -0.50 3.97
CA ALA A 51 7.81 -0.81 4.25
C ALA A 51 8.03 -2.32 4.47
N ALA A 52 7.16 -2.97 5.25
CA ALA A 52 7.23 -4.41 5.49
C ALA A 52 6.98 -5.26 4.23
N LYS A 53 6.25 -4.73 3.25
CA LYS A 53 5.90 -5.43 2.00
C LYS A 53 6.77 -5.04 0.82
N TRP A 54 7.63 -4.02 0.93
CA TRP A 54 8.26 -3.37 -0.22
C TRP A 54 8.95 -4.33 -1.20
N PHE A 55 9.58 -5.39 -0.69
CA PHE A 55 10.26 -6.40 -1.52
C PHE A 55 9.37 -7.58 -1.94
N ASP A 56 8.18 -7.74 -1.35
CA ASP A 56 7.12 -8.61 -1.87
C ASP A 56 6.41 -7.88 -3.01
N VAL A 57 6.97 -7.98 -4.22
CA VAL A 57 6.56 -7.15 -5.36
C VAL A 57 5.06 -7.25 -5.64
N ILE A 58 4.53 -8.47 -5.60
CA ILE A 58 3.12 -8.77 -5.84
C ILE A 58 2.28 -8.19 -4.69
N GLY A 59 2.62 -8.51 -3.44
CA GLY A 59 1.85 -8.07 -2.28
C GLY A 59 1.88 -6.55 -2.06
N CYS A 60 3.01 -5.89 -2.31
CA CYS A 60 3.13 -4.44 -2.21
C CYS A 60 2.30 -3.74 -3.29
N ARG A 61 2.38 -4.20 -4.55
CA ARG A 61 1.57 -3.67 -5.65
C ARG A 61 0.08 -3.79 -5.34
N HIS A 62 -0.38 -4.97 -4.92
CA HIS A 62 -1.78 -5.16 -4.55
C HIS A 62 -2.20 -4.24 -3.40
N TYR A 63 -1.35 -4.06 -2.40
CA TYR A 63 -1.64 -3.17 -1.28
C TYR A 63 -1.74 -1.71 -1.74
N LEU A 64 -0.78 -1.19 -2.50
CA LEU A 64 -0.81 0.18 -3.03
C LEU A 64 -2.02 0.45 -3.94
N ASN A 65 -2.44 -0.55 -4.73
CA ASN A 65 -3.66 -0.44 -5.53
C ASN A 65 -4.91 -0.36 -4.64
N SER A 66 -4.98 -1.19 -3.59
CA SER A 66 -6.13 -1.18 -2.65
C SER A 66 -6.29 0.12 -1.85
N LEU A 67 -5.25 0.96 -1.77
CA LEU A 67 -5.32 2.27 -1.13
C LEU A 67 -5.96 3.33 -2.04
N GLN A 68 -5.96 3.11 -3.35
CA GLN A 68 -6.45 4.06 -4.36
C GLN A 68 -7.89 3.76 -4.80
N PHE A 69 -8.27 2.49 -4.80
CA PHE A 69 -9.60 2.05 -5.20
C PHE A 69 -10.42 1.67 -3.96
N ASP A 70 -11.60 2.30 -3.80
CA ASP A 70 -12.58 1.85 -2.81
C ASP A 70 -13.30 0.61 -3.36
N ASP A 71 -12.81 -0.56 -2.99
CA ASP A 71 -13.38 -1.86 -3.37
C ASP A 71 -14.50 -2.31 -2.43
N ARG A 72 -14.76 -1.58 -1.32
CA ARG A 72 -15.59 -2.06 -0.21
C ARG A 72 -16.81 -1.22 0.12
N GLY A 73 -16.88 0.01 -0.39
CA GLY A 73 -17.99 0.92 -0.12
C GLY A 73 -18.05 1.38 1.34
N GLY A 74 -18.55 2.60 1.56
CA GLY A 74 -18.77 3.14 2.90
C GLY A 74 -17.53 3.70 3.61
N ARG A 75 -16.44 4.00 2.88
CA ARG A 75 -15.32 4.80 3.40
C ARG A 75 -15.33 6.20 2.79
N TYR A 76 -15.05 7.20 3.61
CA TYR A 76 -14.60 8.49 3.10
C TYR A 76 -13.19 8.26 2.55
N GLY A 77 -13.01 8.43 1.23
CA GLY A 77 -11.72 8.27 0.58
C GLY A 77 -10.64 9.20 1.18
N PHE A 78 -9.40 9.04 0.73
CA PHE A 78 -8.32 9.92 1.16
C PHE A 78 -8.51 11.35 0.61
N SER A 79 -7.98 12.33 1.34
CA SER A 79 -7.82 13.68 0.82
C SER A 79 -6.85 13.70 -0.37
N PHE A 80 -6.97 14.72 -1.22
CA PHE A 80 -6.20 14.79 -2.47
C PHE A 80 -4.67 14.72 -2.26
N ASP A 81 -4.16 15.40 -1.24
CA ASP A 81 -2.73 15.38 -0.84
C ASP A 81 -2.24 13.96 -0.54
N ILE A 82 -3.05 13.16 0.15
CA ILE A 82 -2.72 11.78 0.49
C ILE A 82 -2.78 10.88 -0.74
N LEU A 83 -3.78 11.06 -1.62
CA LEU A 83 -3.87 10.31 -2.88
C LEU A 83 -2.67 10.61 -3.78
N GLN A 84 -2.23 11.87 -3.85
CA GLN A 84 -1.06 12.26 -4.63
C GLN A 84 0.22 11.59 -4.12
N GLU A 85 0.44 11.54 -2.81
CA GLU A 85 1.60 10.83 -2.25
C GLU A 85 1.55 9.31 -2.54
N ILE A 86 0.36 8.69 -2.46
CA ILE A 86 0.19 7.28 -2.80
C ILE A 86 0.48 7.02 -4.28
N ASP A 87 -0.01 7.89 -5.17
CA ASP A 87 0.20 7.79 -6.62
C ASP A 87 1.69 7.95 -7.00
N VAL A 88 2.36 8.98 -6.47
CA VAL A 88 3.81 9.18 -6.70
C VAL A 88 4.62 7.97 -6.21
N LEU A 89 4.29 7.44 -5.03
CA LEU A 89 4.94 6.25 -4.49
C LEU A 89 4.67 5.02 -5.35
N ARG A 90 3.44 4.86 -5.86
CA ARG A 90 3.04 3.76 -6.75
C ARG A 90 3.81 3.81 -8.07
N GLN A 91 3.95 4.99 -8.66
CA GLN A 91 4.71 5.18 -9.90
C GLN A 91 6.20 4.88 -9.70
N HIS A 92 6.79 5.36 -8.59
CA HIS A 92 8.16 5.01 -8.24
C HIS A 92 8.34 3.50 -8.08
N PHE A 93 7.41 2.84 -7.40
CA PHE A 93 7.44 1.39 -7.23
C PHE A 93 7.42 0.65 -8.56
N ASP A 94 6.58 1.05 -9.53
CA ASP A 94 6.58 0.44 -10.87
C ASP A 94 7.85 0.72 -11.67
N ALA A 95 8.47 1.89 -11.48
CA ALA A 95 9.74 2.19 -12.13
C ALA A 95 10.88 1.29 -11.60
N VAL A 96 10.85 0.96 -10.30
CA VAL A 96 11.83 0.07 -9.67
C VAL A 96 11.52 -1.41 -9.94
N TYR A 97 10.24 -1.78 -9.92
CA TYR A 97 9.75 -3.14 -10.14
C TYR A 97 8.72 -3.13 -11.27
N PRO A 98 9.15 -3.11 -12.55
CA PRO A 98 8.21 -3.11 -13.67
C PRO A 98 7.21 -4.26 -13.57
N PRO A 99 5.92 -4.05 -13.88
CA PRO A 99 5.00 -5.16 -14.06
C PRO A 99 5.52 -6.05 -15.18
N ASP A 100 5.30 -7.36 -15.06
CA ASP A 100 5.67 -8.29 -16.13
C ASP A 100 4.89 -7.89 -17.41
N PRO A 101 5.59 -7.43 -18.45
CA PRO A 101 4.95 -6.92 -19.67
C PRO A 101 4.18 -8.02 -20.40
N ASP A 102 4.51 -9.28 -20.15
CA ASP A 102 3.92 -10.43 -20.83
C ASP A 102 2.68 -10.96 -20.13
N ILE A 103 2.15 -10.35 -19.06
CA ILE A 103 0.95 -10.86 -18.36
C ILE A 103 -0.25 -10.95 -19.32
N TRP A 104 -0.46 -9.94 -20.17
CA TRP A 104 -1.54 -9.97 -21.16
C TRP A 104 -1.25 -10.97 -22.27
N GLN A 105 0.00 -11.05 -22.72
CA GLN A 105 0.43 -12.00 -23.76
C GLN A 105 0.25 -13.45 -23.27
N ASN A 106 0.71 -13.76 -22.05
CA ASN A 106 0.54 -15.04 -21.39
C ASN A 106 -0.93 -15.40 -21.15
N ALA A 107 -1.78 -14.42 -20.82
CA ALA A 107 -3.22 -14.63 -20.67
C ALA A 107 -3.90 -14.95 -22.02
N PHE A 108 -3.56 -14.23 -23.08
CA PHE A 108 -4.05 -14.51 -24.44
C PHE A 108 -3.53 -15.85 -24.99
N ASP A 109 -2.31 -16.23 -24.64
CA ASP A 109 -1.70 -17.50 -25.06
C ASP A 109 -2.26 -18.71 -24.28
N ALA A 110 -2.70 -18.50 -23.04
CA ALA A 110 -3.37 -19.53 -22.24
C ALA A 110 -4.80 -19.85 -22.73
N GLU A 111 -5.50 -18.87 -23.30
CA GLU A 111 -6.88 -19.05 -23.82
C GLU A 111 -6.91 -19.75 -25.20
N LYS A 112 -5.77 -19.82 -25.89
CA LYS A 112 -5.61 -20.49 -27.19
C LYS A 112 -5.24 -21.98 -27.12
N ARG A 113 -5.13 -22.54 -25.92
CA ARG A 113 -4.63 -23.90 -25.69
C ARG A 113 -5.71 -24.85 -25.19
#